data_AF-A0A0F9WAT9-F1
#
_entry.id   AF-A0A0F9WAT9-F1
#
_cell.length_a   1.000
_cell.length_b   1.000
_cell.length_c   1.000
_cell.angle_alpha   90.00
_cell.angle_beta   90.00
_cell.angle_gamma   90.00
#
_symmetry.space_group_name_H-M   'P 1'
#
loop_
_entity.id
_entity.type
_entity.pdbx_description
1 polymer ?
#
loop_
_entity_poly.entity_id
_entity_poly.type
_entity_poly.pdbx_seq_one_letter_code
_entity_poly.pdbx_strand_id
1 'polypeptide(L)'
;MFTKFVVMLALVRSDISNEMYIAIQNQKMGRIAEAKEFFDLNFYKYSKAEAFITRHIEFLLYIGDYEGILKKYGHLNLELVRKANEYNNAVITKDYRKLSNLVDISPYSAVVLKACIKSDLIDKKYNNVFNYINKAKRVFSDDDDFLQYEAQYYCVKGDFSTGIKKLESLGYTRLAGDLQEIVNKFNKIDIKHNSEQKFGDWKSLYHLINTLTFSDNFVPSIYTFILDNVLYNYVQLGVKLRQSGIASVAKNLYNKRNTEETRYFYIMSLITDNQFSKAKSELESKEFSNKTYFSKIQESIDQHEQYAKEQKERENRSRERQQQRHVPRTEKAGSDFLGYYKLLGVNKNMNIKAIKKAYVKIIAKNDRMKKNEKQKAEWEKKHAKYNKALQVLSDPKKKEMYDNGIDPDSPEAQQGRYQHHEQQFKGFEDFGPFAEFFSGFGGGNGGFRQGRRTQYFYFH
;
A
#
# COMPACT_ATOMS: atom_id res chain seq x y z
N MET A 1 53.44 3.74 22.76
CA MET A 1 53.92 4.36 24.02
C MET A 1 55.40 4.71 23.96
N PHE A 2 56.26 3.84 23.43
CA PHE A 2 57.72 4.08 23.34
C PHE A 2 58.13 5.30 22.48
N THR A 3 57.47 5.56 21.35
CA THR A 3 57.77 6.72 20.47
C THR A 3 57.42 8.07 21.11
N LYS A 4 56.39 8.14 21.97
CA LYS A 4 56.04 9.36 22.73
C LYS A 4 57.08 9.69 23.82
N PHE A 5 57.77 8.67 24.33
CA PHE A 5 58.78 8.82 25.39
C PHE A 5 60.13 9.28 24.82
N VAL A 6 60.51 8.81 23.62
CA VAL A 6 61.76 9.19 22.95
C VAL A 6 61.74 10.66 22.48
N VAL A 7 60.59 11.17 22.03
CA VAL A 7 60.45 12.60 21.65
C VAL A 7 60.51 13.53 22.87
N MET A 8 60.01 13.10 24.04
CA MET A 8 60.20 13.85 25.28
C MET A 8 61.68 13.90 25.70
N LEU A 9 62.40 12.79 25.61
CA LEU A 9 63.82 12.70 26.00
C LEU A 9 64.77 13.50 25.08
N ALA A 10 64.40 13.70 23.81
CA ALA A 10 65.17 14.56 22.90
C ALA A 10 65.04 16.06 23.22
N LEU A 11 63.98 16.48 23.93
CA LEU A 11 63.76 17.87 24.31
C LEU A 11 64.49 18.27 25.61
N VAL A 12 64.82 17.30 26.49
CA VAL A 12 65.45 17.50 27.81
C VAL A 12 66.81 18.25 27.76
N ARG A 13 67.37 18.52 26.57
CA ARG A 13 68.60 19.31 26.38
C ARG A 13 68.41 20.69 25.74
N SER A 14 67.23 21.32 25.87
CA SER A 14 67.00 22.68 25.35
C SER A 14 66.10 23.53 26.24
N ASP A 15 66.39 24.83 26.31
CA ASP A 15 65.69 25.87 27.10
C ASP A 15 64.16 25.93 26.89
N ILE A 16 63.61 25.28 25.86
CA ILE A 16 62.18 25.32 25.51
C ILE A 16 61.34 24.17 26.10
N SER A 17 61.94 23.14 26.71
CA SER A 17 61.19 21.98 27.20
C SER A 17 60.05 22.32 28.17
N ASN A 18 60.34 23.20 29.13
CA ASN A 18 59.37 23.58 30.15
C ASN A 18 58.25 24.43 29.54
N GLU A 19 58.59 25.36 28.66
CA GLU A 19 57.59 26.21 27.99
C GLU A 19 56.71 25.40 27.03
N MET A 20 57.30 24.46 26.27
CA MET A 20 56.57 23.53 25.42
C MET A 20 55.62 22.64 26.24
N TYR A 21 56.06 22.16 27.41
CA TYR A 21 55.19 21.41 28.31
C TYR A 21 54.00 22.26 28.77
N ILE A 22 54.23 23.52 29.18
CA ILE A 22 53.17 24.45 29.57
C ILE A 22 52.17 24.68 28.43
N ALA A 23 52.65 24.89 27.21
CA ALA A 23 51.80 25.06 26.03
C ALA A 23 50.91 23.83 25.76
N ILE A 24 51.46 22.62 25.89
CA ILE A 24 50.70 21.37 25.76
C ILE A 24 49.64 21.24 26.88
N GLN A 25 49.96 21.67 28.11
CA GLN A 25 48.97 21.67 29.19
C GLN A 25 47.86 22.71 28.94
N ASN A 26 48.21 23.90 28.45
CA ASN A 26 47.24 24.91 28.04
C ASN A 26 46.30 24.36 26.97
N GLN A 27 46.85 23.72 25.93
CA GLN A 27 46.06 23.04 24.90
C GLN A 27 45.08 22.02 25.52
N LYS A 28 45.53 21.16 26.43
CA LYS A 28 44.69 20.15 27.09
C LYS A 28 43.59 20.75 27.98
N MET A 29 43.85 21.91 28.58
CA MET A 29 42.87 22.65 29.37
C MET A 29 41.92 23.49 28.51
N GLY A 30 42.08 23.51 27.18
CA GLY A 30 41.28 24.33 26.27
C GLY A 30 41.68 25.81 26.25
N ARG A 31 42.85 26.14 26.81
CA ARG A 31 43.50 27.45 26.77
C ARG A 31 44.24 27.64 25.44
N ILE A 32 43.45 27.71 24.37
CA ILE A 32 43.94 27.66 22.98
C ILE A 32 44.71 28.93 22.61
N ALA A 33 44.27 30.09 23.11
CA ALA A 33 44.93 31.36 22.84
C ALA A 33 46.36 31.38 23.41
N GLU A 34 46.52 30.95 24.67
CA GLU A 34 47.82 30.88 25.34
C GLU A 34 48.74 29.84 24.68
N ALA A 35 48.18 28.71 24.23
CA ALA A 35 48.95 27.71 23.48
C ALA A 35 49.39 28.25 22.11
N LYS A 36 48.52 28.98 21.40
CA LYS A 36 48.81 29.59 20.10
C LYS A 36 49.91 30.65 20.22
N GLU A 37 49.79 31.55 21.19
CA GLU A 37 50.77 32.60 21.46
C GLU A 37 52.16 32.02 21.69
N PHE A 38 52.27 30.93 22.47
CA PHE A 38 53.54 30.24 22.65
C PHE A 38 54.17 29.80 21.33
N PHE A 39 53.40 29.14 20.45
CA PHE A 39 53.92 28.66 19.16
C PHE A 39 54.30 29.81 18.23
N ASP A 40 53.50 30.88 18.19
CA ASP A 40 53.75 32.04 17.34
C ASP A 40 55.02 32.81 17.77
N LEU A 41 55.20 33.05 19.07
CA LEU A 41 56.39 33.74 19.61
C LEU A 41 57.68 32.95 19.41
N ASN A 42 57.61 31.62 19.54
CA ASN A 42 58.78 30.75 19.47
C ASN A 42 59.08 30.23 18.06
N PHE A 43 58.20 30.49 17.08
CA PHE A 43 58.30 29.93 15.74
C PHE A 43 59.66 30.21 15.07
N TYR A 44 60.07 31.48 14.99
CA TYR A 44 61.28 31.86 14.28
C TYR A 44 62.54 31.26 14.94
N LYS A 45 62.59 31.28 16.27
CA LYS A 45 63.71 30.79 17.08
C LYS A 45 63.91 29.28 16.93
N TYR A 46 62.83 28.51 16.81
CA TYR A 46 62.88 27.03 16.78
C TYR A 46 62.38 26.42 15.47
N SER A 47 62.31 27.21 14.39
CA SER A 47 61.78 26.82 13.08
C SER A 47 62.49 25.64 12.40
N LYS A 48 63.72 25.32 12.83
CA LYS A 48 64.53 24.19 12.32
C LYS A 48 64.54 22.98 13.25
N ALA A 49 64.00 23.09 14.46
CA ALA A 49 64.00 22.00 15.43
C ALA A 49 62.84 21.04 15.14
N GLU A 50 63.14 19.80 14.75
CA GLU A 50 62.15 18.79 14.35
C GLU A 50 61.07 18.56 15.42
N ALA A 51 61.46 18.50 16.69
CA ALA A 51 60.53 18.34 17.80
C ALA A 51 59.55 19.52 17.93
N PHE A 52 60.02 20.75 17.70
CA PHE A 52 59.17 21.94 17.70
C PHE A 52 58.22 21.94 16.50
N ILE A 53 58.74 21.66 15.30
CA ILE A 53 57.95 21.55 14.06
C ILE A 53 56.81 20.54 14.23
N THR A 54 57.14 19.34 14.72
CA THR A 54 56.15 18.27 14.93
C THR A 54 55.05 18.71 15.89
N ARG A 55 55.43 19.33 17.03
CA ARG A 55 54.48 19.82 18.02
C ARG A 55 53.62 20.96 17.52
N HIS A 56 54.19 21.86 16.74
CA HIS A 56 53.45 22.94 16.13
C HIS A 56 52.45 22.41 15.09
N ILE A 57 52.84 21.44 14.25
CA ILE A 57 51.89 20.79 13.33
C ILE A 57 50.77 20.08 14.11
N GLU A 58 51.09 19.34 15.17
CA GLU A 58 50.07 18.70 16.04
C GLU A 58 49.10 19.73 16.63
N PHE A 59 49.61 20.89 17.07
CA PHE A 59 48.79 21.97 17.58
C PHE A 59 47.91 22.60 16.49
N LEU A 60 48.47 22.90 15.31
CA LEU A 60 47.70 23.44 14.19
C LEU A 60 46.62 22.45 13.73
N LEU A 61 46.89 21.14 13.74
CA LEU A 61 45.88 20.11 13.48
C LEU A 61 44.78 20.15 14.55
N TYR A 62 45.16 20.31 15.82
CA TYR A 62 44.23 20.34 16.95
C TYR A 62 43.20 21.47 16.86
N ILE A 63 43.64 22.64 16.38
CA ILE A 63 42.78 23.82 16.15
C ILE A 63 42.20 23.86 14.73
N GLY A 64 42.54 22.91 13.86
CA GLY A 64 42.04 22.82 12.49
C GLY A 64 42.63 23.80 11.49
N ASP A 65 43.79 24.39 11.76
CA ASP A 65 44.48 25.26 10.80
C ASP A 65 45.25 24.43 9.75
N TYR A 66 44.48 23.69 8.94
CA TYR A 66 45.03 22.81 7.92
C TYR A 66 45.76 23.58 6.81
N GLU A 67 45.19 24.71 6.39
CA GLU A 67 45.79 25.57 5.38
C GLU A 67 47.11 26.18 5.87
N GLY A 68 47.16 26.64 7.14
CA GLY A 68 48.39 27.15 7.75
C GLY A 68 49.49 26.10 7.82
N ILE A 69 49.16 24.83 8.09
CA ILE A 69 50.12 23.72 8.01
C ILE A 69 50.69 23.59 6.60
N LEU A 70 49.83 23.58 5.57
CA LEU A 70 50.28 23.42 4.19
C LEU A 70 51.15 24.60 3.73
N LYS A 71 50.79 25.82 4.12
CA LYS A 71 51.59 27.03 3.82
C LYS A 71 52.97 26.99 4.48
N LYS A 72 53.04 26.63 5.77
CA LYS A 72 54.30 26.65 6.53
C LYS A 72 55.17 25.41 6.28
N TYR A 73 54.55 24.25 6.13
CA TYR A 73 55.20 22.94 6.20
C TYR A 73 54.93 22.02 5.00
N GLY A 74 54.22 22.48 3.97
CA GLY A 74 53.86 21.66 2.80
C GLY A 74 55.04 21.09 2.01
N HIS A 75 56.22 21.69 2.15
CA HIS A 75 57.47 21.19 1.54
C HIS A 75 58.08 20.00 2.31
N LEU A 76 57.64 19.73 3.54
CA LEU A 76 58.15 18.64 4.37
C LEU A 76 57.41 17.33 4.07
N ASN A 77 58.16 16.24 3.87
CA ASN A 77 57.59 14.90 3.66
C ASN A 77 57.24 14.23 5.00
N LEU A 78 56.28 14.80 5.73
CA LEU A 78 55.80 14.30 7.02
C LEU A 78 54.38 13.74 6.90
N GLU A 79 54.11 12.61 7.58
CA GLU A 79 52.77 12.00 7.60
C GLU A 79 51.69 12.97 8.08
N LEU A 80 52.01 13.81 9.07
CA LEU A 80 51.10 14.82 9.61
C LEU A 80 50.74 15.90 8.56
N VAL A 81 51.68 16.29 7.70
CA VAL A 81 51.44 17.26 6.61
C VAL A 81 50.54 16.63 5.55
N ARG A 82 50.75 15.35 5.22
CA ARG A 82 49.85 14.62 4.30
C ARG A 82 48.42 14.54 4.85
N LYS A 83 48.25 14.25 6.14
CA LYS A 83 46.93 14.27 6.81
C LYS A 83 46.30 15.66 6.77
N ALA A 84 47.07 16.71 7.04
CA ALA A 84 46.58 18.09 6.92
C ALA A 84 46.07 18.39 5.51
N ASN A 85 46.74 17.89 4.46
CA ASN A 85 46.27 18.04 3.08
C ASN A 85 44.94 17.33 2.84
N GLU A 86 44.78 16.09 3.33
CA GLU A 86 43.52 15.35 3.24
C GLU A 86 42.37 16.08 3.95
N TYR A 87 42.63 16.63 5.13
CA TYR A 87 41.62 17.36 5.91
C TYR A 87 41.29 18.72 5.27
N ASN A 88 42.29 19.42 4.74
CA ASN A 88 42.09 20.67 4.00
C ASN A 88 41.24 20.43 2.74
N ASN A 89 41.46 19.33 2.03
CA ASN A 89 40.62 18.94 0.91
C ASN A 89 39.17 18.70 1.34
N ALA A 90 38.94 18.03 2.48
CA ALA A 90 37.59 17.85 3.02
C ALA A 90 36.91 19.19 3.35
N VAL A 91 37.65 20.19 3.84
CA VAL A 91 37.16 21.56 4.05
C VAL A 91 36.77 22.21 2.72
N ILE A 92 37.66 22.18 1.73
CA ILE A 92 37.45 22.79 0.40
C ILE A 92 36.23 22.16 -0.29
N THR A 93 36.11 20.83 -0.26
CA THR A 93 34.99 20.11 -0.87
C THR A 93 33.72 20.15 -0.03
N LYS A 94 33.74 20.80 1.15
CA LYS A 94 32.62 20.85 2.11
C LYS A 94 32.08 19.47 2.47
N ASP A 95 32.98 18.49 2.62
CA ASP A 95 32.63 17.11 3.00
C ASP A 95 32.37 17.03 4.51
N TYR A 96 31.19 17.49 4.92
CA TYR A 96 30.80 17.56 6.33
C TYR A 96 30.85 16.22 7.05
N ARG A 97 30.65 15.09 6.35
CA ARG A 97 30.72 13.74 6.94
C ARG A 97 32.15 13.36 7.30
N LYS A 98 33.11 13.64 6.41
CA LYS A 98 34.53 13.44 6.75
C LYS A 98 34.95 14.36 7.88
N LEU A 99 34.55 15.63 7.82
CA LEU A 99 34.90 16.63 8.82
C LEU A 99 34.36 16.27 10.21
N SER A 100 33.13 15.79 10.33
CA SER A 100 32.56 15.40 11.63
C SER A 100 33.33 14.27 12.32
N ASN A 101 34.02 13.42 11.55
CA ASN A 101 34.83 12.32 12.09
C ASN A 101 36.19 12.80 12.61
N LEU A 102 36.57 14.06 12.37
CA LEU A 102 37.84 14.63 12.82
C LEU A 102 37.78 15.21 14.23
N VAL A 103 36.64 15.11 14.94
CA VAL A 103 36.46 15.75 16.25
C VAL A 103 37.49 15.34 17.30
N ASP A 104 37.98 14.10 17.25
CA ASP A 104 39.01 13.61 18.18
C ASP A 104 40.40 14.15 17.85
N ILE A 105 40.65 14.45 16.57
CA ILE A 105 41.93 14.95 16.06
C ILE A 105 41.99 16.47 16.17
N SER A 106 40.89 17.13 15.81
CA SER A 106 40.74 18.57 15.70
C SER A 106 39.57 19.08 16.56
N PRO A 107 39.58 18.86 17.89
CA PRO A 107 38.45 19.17 18.77
C PRO A 107 38.16 20.67 18.93
N TYR A 108 39.10 21.52 18.52
CA TYR A 108 38.97 22.98 18.53
C TYR A 108 39.05 23.56 17.12
N SER A 109 38.67 22.79 16.11
CA SER A 109 38.46 23.31 14.76
C SER A 109 37.04 23.82 14.61
N ALA A 110 36.89 25.10 14.24
CA ALA A 110 35.57 25.68 14.02
C ALA A 110 34.79 24.92 12.94
N VAL A 111 35.43 24.60 11.82
CA VAL A 111 34.81 23.89 10.70
C VAL A 111 34.38 22.47 11.10
N VAL A 112 35.20 21.76 11.88
CA VAL A 112 34.86 20.42 12.40
C VAL A 112 33.71 20.50 13.38
N LEU A 113 33.73 21.44 14.33
CA LEU A 113 32.64 21.60 15.31
C LEU A 113 31.32 21.94 14.61
N LYS A 114 31.32 22.84 13.62
CA LYS A 114 30.12 23.15 12.79
C LYS A 114 29.60 21.90 12.08
N ALA A 115 30.50 21.08 11.51
CA ALA A 115 30.14 19.81 10.87
C ALA A 115 29.54 18.81 11.86
N CYS A 116 30.14 18.65 13.05
CA CYS A 116 29.63 17.79 14.13
C CYS A 116 28.24 18.25 14.58
N ILE A 117 28.05 19.55 14.84
CA ILE A 117 26.77 20.11 15.25
C ILE A 117 25.70 19.81 14.21
N LYS A 118 25.98 20.09 12.91
CA LYS A 118 25.03 19.83 11.83
C LYS A 118 24.67 18.35 11.72
N SER A 119 25.66 17.46 11.80
CA SER A 119 25.43 16.01 11.74
C SER A 119 24.60 15.53 12.93
N ASP A 120 24.97 15.92 14.14
CA ASP A 120 24.31 15.45 15.36
C ASP A 120 22.93 16.07 15.57
N LEU A 121 22.65 17.26 15.00
CA LEU A 121 21.28 17.79 14.92
C LEU A 121 20.38 16.91 14.04
N ILE A 122 20.87 16.44 12.89
CA ILE A 122 20.12 15.53 12.00
C ILE A 122 19.87 14.18 12.70
N ASP A 123 20.90 13.66 13.37
CA ASP A 123 20.84 12.40 14.11
C ASP A 123 20.10 12.51 15.46
N LYS A 124 19.62 13.72 15.82
CA LYS A 124 18.93 14.02 17.09
C LYS A 124 19.78 13.72 18.34
N LYS A 125 21.11 13.80 18.25
CA LYS A 125 22.06 13.64 19.36
C LYS A 125 22.27 14.96 20.11
N TYR A 126 21.19 15.48 20.69
CA TYR A 126 21.14 16.83 21.27
C TYR A 126 22.16 17.09 22.39
N ASN A 127 22.52 16.08 23.18
CA ASN A 127 23.53 16.23 24.23
C ASN A 127 24.92 16.56 23.66
N ASN A 128 25.28 15.92 22.55
CA ASN A 128 26.55 16.19 21.86
C ASN A 128 26.55 17.61 21.29
N VAL A 129 25.46 17.98 20.60
CA VAL A 129 25.28 19.33 20.04
C VAL A 129 25.48 20.41 21.10
N PHE A 130 24.84 20.25 22.27
CA PHE A 130 25.00 21.19 23.39
C PHE A 130 26.46 21.30 23.86
N ASN A 131 27.17 20.17 23.97
CA ASN A 131 28.57 20.15 24.36
C ASN A 131 29.46 20.86 23.32
N TYR A 132 29.23 20.65 22.03
CA TYR A 132 29.97 21.30 20.95
C TYR A 132 29.72 22.81 20.92
N ILE A 133 28.47 23.26 21.06
CA ILE A 133 28.12 24.69 21.10
C ILE A 133 28.78 25.37 22.31
N ASN A 134 28.70 24.77 23.50
CA ASN A 134 29.33 25.35 24.69
C ASN A 134 30.85 25.38 24.58
N LYS A 135 31.46 24.37 23.98
CA LYS A 135 32.89 24.37 23.67
C LYS A 135 33.24 25.49 22.70
N ALA A 136 32.47 25.62 21.61
CA ALA A 136 32.69 26.63 20.58
C ALA A 136 32.56 28.04 21.15
N LYS A 137 31.53 28.34 21.95
CA LYS A 137 31.32 29.67 22.55
C LYS A 137 32.45 30.15 23.46
N ARG A 138 33.21 29.22 24.07
CA ARG A 138 34.37 29.57 24.91
C ARG A 138 35.59 29.99 24.08
N VAL A 139 35.67 29.56 22.83
CA VAL A 139 36.86 29.69 21.98
C VAL A 139 36.62 30.60 20.77
N PHE A 140 35.39 30.63 20.28
CA PHE A 140 34.91 31.34 19.09
C PHE A 140 33.71 32.22 19.48
N SER A 141 33.90 33.15 20.43
CA SER A 141 32.82 34.02 20.92
C SER A 141 32.21 34.90 19.84
N ASP A 142 33.00 35.23 18.81
CA ASP A 142 32.65 36.22 17.79
C ASP A 142 32.13 35.57 16.50
N ASP A 143 31.99 34.23 16.48
CA ASP A 143 31.53 33.49 15.30
C ASP A 143 30.01 33.27 15.38
N ASP A 144 29.28 34.11 14.65
CA ASP A 144 27.81 34.14 14.60
C ASP A 144 27.18 32.80 14.22
N ASP A 145 27.89 31.93 13.48
CA ASP A 145 27.35 30.62 13.09
C ASP A 145 27.06 29.76 14.32
N PHE A 146 27.90 29.82 15.37
CA PHE A 146 27.65 29.05 16.59
C PHE A 146 26.47 29.58 17.39
N LEU A 147 26.20 30.89 17.32
CA LEU A 147 25.00 31.49 17.91
C LEU A 147 23.75 31.08 17.13
N GLN A 148 23.82 31.03 15.79
CA GLN A 148 22.74 30.51 14.94
C GLN A 148 22.46 29.03 15.23
N TYR A 149 23.50 28.20 15.35
CA TYR A 149 23.35 26.79 15.75
C TYR A 149 22.74 26.63 17.15
N GLU A 150 23.05 27.52 18.08
CA GLU A 150 22.41 27.55 19.40
C GLU A 150 20.92 27.85 19.30
N ALA A 151 20.53 28.87 18.54
CA ALA A 151 19.12 29.18 18.29
C ALA A 151 18.38 27.99 17.66
N GLN A 152 18.97 27.41 16.61
CA GLN A 152 18.45 26.23 15.91
C GLN A 152 18.29 25.03 16.84
N TYR A 153 19.29 24.75 17.68
CA TYR A 153 19.27 23.65 18.66
C TYR A 153 18.04 23.73 19.57
N TYR A 154 17.74 24.90 20.13
CA TYR A 154 16.58 25.08 21.00
C TYR A 154 15.27 24.85 20.26
N CYS A 155 15.12 25.38 19.05
CA CYS A 155 13.93 25.17 18.20
C CYS A 155 13.72 23.68 17.86
N VAL A 156 14.76 22.98 17.41
CA VAL A 156 14.68 21.56 16.99
C VAL A 156 14.47 20.63 18.19
N LYS A 157 14.90 21.04 19.39
CA LYS A 157 14.62 20.33 20.65
C LYS A 157 13.20 20.59 21.19
N GLY A 158 12.50 21.61 20.67
CA GLY A 158 11.16 21.99 21.09
C GLY A 158 11.09 23.09 22.17
N ASP A 159 12.23 23.67 22.59
CA ASP A 159 12.25 24.86 23.44
C ASP A 159 12.17 26.13 22.57
N PHE A 160 10.98 26.36 22.03
CA PHE A 160 10.73 27.50 21.15
C PHE A 160 10.90 28.85 21.86
N SER A 161 10.65 28.91 23.18
CA SER A 161 10.76 30.17 23.92
C SER A 161 12.19 30.72 23.90
N THR A 162 13.17 29.84 24.12
CA THR A 162 14.60 30.20 24.09
C THR A 162 15.06 30.37 22.65
N GLY A 163 14.63 29.48 21.75
CA GLY A 163 14.99 29.55 20.33
C GLY A 163 14.56 30.85 19.66
N ILE A 164 13.31 31.27 19.86
CA ILE A 164 12.74 32.52 19.30
C ILE A 164 13.52 33.73 19.81
N LYS A 165 13.75 33.85 21.13
CA LYS A 165 14.54 34.95 21.70
C LYS A 165 15.94 35.03 21.12
N LYS A 166 16.59 33.88 20.88
CA LYS A 166 17.91 33.82 20.25
C LYS A 166 17.87 34.25 18.79
N LEU A 167 16.88 33.77 18.02
CA LEU A 167 16.67 34.22 16.64
C LEU A 167 16.47 35.74 16.55
N GLU A 168 15.68 36.33 17.45
CA GLU A 168 15.48 37.78 17.53
C GLU A 168 16.78 38.52 17.83
N SER A 169 17.58 38.04 18.81
CA SER A 169 18.87 38.64 19.15
C SER A 169 19.88 38.61 18.00
N LEU A 170 19.72 37.68 17.06
CA LEU A 170 20.53 37.53 15.86
C LEU A 170 19.95 38.27 14.63
N GLY A 171 18.87 39.03 14.80
CA GLY A 171 18.23 39.79 13.72
C GLY A 171 17.28 38.98 12.82
N TYR A 172 16.99 37.71 13.14
CA TYR A 172 15.99 36.89 12.42
C TYR A 172 14.55 37.20 12.85
N THR A 173 14.19 38.48 13.00
CA THR A 173 12.92 38.93 13.58
C THR A 173 11.69 38.39 12.84
N ARG A 174 11.72 38.38 11.49
CA ARG A 174 10.62 37.83 10.69
C ARG A 174 10.42 36.34 10.92
N LEU A 175 11.51 35.57 10.84
CA LEU A 175 11.48 34.12 11.03
C LEU A 175 11.06 33.74 12.46
N ALA A 176 11.52 34.51 13.46
CA ALA A 176 11.11 34.38 14.85
C ALA A 176 9.60 34.64 15.02
N GLY A 177 9.07 35.69 14.37
CA GLY A 177 7.64 36.00 14.35
C GLY A 177 6.79 34.89 13.70
N ASP A 178 7.22 34.40 12.53
CA ASP A 178 6.55 33.29 11.84
C ASP A 178 6.52 32.02 12.71
N LEU A 179 7.64 31.70 13.36
CA LEU A 179 7.72 30.58 14.31
C LEU A 179 6.81 30.78 15.52
N GLN A 180 6.76 31.98 16.10
CA GLN A 180 5.89 32.30 17.22
C GLN A 180 4.41 32.13 16.85
N GLU A 181 4.01 32.56 15.65
CA GLU A 181 2.64 32.38 15.15
C GLU A 181 2.28 30.91 15.01
N ILE A 182 3.18 30.10 14.45
CA ILE A 182 2.99 28.65 14.31
C ILE A 182 2.85 27.97 15.66
N VAL A 183 3.73 28.28 16.62
CA VAL A 183 3.67 27.72 17.99
C VAL A 183 2.35 28.09 18.65
N ASN A 184 1.88 29.32 18.48
CA ASN A 184 0.59 29.76 18.99
C ASN A 184 -0.59 29.02 18.35
N LYS A 185 -0.55 28.79 17.03
CA LYS A 185 -1.55 27.98 16.33
C LYS A 185 -1.55 26.54 16.83
N PHE A 186 -0.39 25.91 16.93
CA PHE A 186 -0.21 24.54 17.43
C PHE A 186 -0.85 24.35 18.81
N ASN A 187 -0.53 25.22 19.77
CA ASN A 187 -1.04 25.13 21.13
C ASN A 187 -2.56 25.35 21.24
N LYS A 188 -3.16 26.09 20.30
CA LYS A 188 -4.60 26.40 20.31
C LYS A 188 -5.47 25.28 19.73
N ILE A 189 -4.92 24.39 18.90
CA ILE A 189 -5.73 23.36 18.22
C ILE A 189 -6.35 22.39 19.24
N ASP A 190 -5.59 21.98 20.25
CA ASP A 190 -6.07 20.98 21.23
C ASP A 190 -7.19 21.51 22.14
N ILE A 191 -7.28 22.83 22.32
CA ILE A 191 -8.31 23.50 23.15
C ILE A 191 -9.71 23.42 22.48
N LYS A 192 -9.78 23.17 21.17
CA LYS A 192 -11.07 23.10 20.47
C LYS A 192 -11.88 21.87 20.92
N HIS A 193 -13.21 21.93 20.85
CA HIS A 193 -14.07 20.79 21.21
C HIS A 193 -14.44 19.88 20.02
N ASN A 194 -14.45 20.39 18.79
CA ASN A 194 -14.88 19.65 17.61
C ASN A 194 -13.70 18.91 16.92
N SER A 195 -13.80 17.59 16.76
CA SER A 195 -12.77 16.73 16.15
C SER A 195 -12.57 16.99 14.65
N GLU A 196 -13.62 17.32 13.89
CA GLU A 196 -13.50 17.59 12.46
C GLU A 196 -12.80 18.93 12.20
N GLN A 197 -13.13 19.95 13.00
CA GLN A 197 -12.43 21.23 12.94
C GLN A 197 -10.95 21.06 13.27
N LYS A 198 -10.62 20.33 14.35
CA LYS A 198 -9.24 19.98 14.70
C LYS A 198 -8.50 19.33 13.54
N PHE A 199 -9.13 18.39 12.84
CA PHE A 199 -8.52 17.73 11.69
C PHE A 199 -8.20 18.72 10.57
N GLY A 200 -9.14 19.61 10.23
CA GLY A 200 -8.93 20.68 9.26
C GLY A 200 -7.80 21.63 9.65
N ASP A 201 -7.72 22.00 10.93
CA ASP A 201 -6.65 22.85 11.45
C ASP A 201 -5.27 22.16 11.39
N TRP A 202 -5.19 20.90 11.81
CA TRP A 202 -3.94 20.12 11.74
C TRP A 202 -3.45 19.98 10.30
N LYS A 203 -4.36 19.69 9.36
CA LYS A 203 -4.07 19.63 7.93
C LYS A 203 -3.52 20.97 7.42
N SER A 204 -4.21 22.06 7.74
CA SER A 204 -3.82 23.41 7.29
C SER A 204 -2.46 23.81 7.85
N LEU A 205 -2.22 23.53 9.14
CA LEU A 205 -0.96 23.82 9.81
C LEU A 205 0.18 22.96 9.25
N TYR A 206 -0.06 21.69 8.94
CA TYR A 206 0.92 20.81 8.29
C TYR A 206 1.39 21.37 6.94
N HIS A 207 0.46 21.80 6.08
CA HIS A 207 0.80 22.38 4.77
C HIS A 207 1.53 23.72 4.89
N LEU A 208 1.11 24.58 5.83
CA LEU A 208 1.78 25.85 6.12
C LEU A 208 3.23 25.61 6.54
N ILE A 209 3.46 24.77 7.55
CA ILE A 209 4.81 24.50 8.07
C ILE A 209 5.69 23.87 6.99
N ASN A 210 5.17 22.88 6.24
CA ASN A 210 5.92 22.28 5.14
C ASN A 210 6.40 23.33 4.13
N THR A 211 5.55 24.29 3.78
CA THR A 211 5.93 25.37 2.86
C THR A 211 7.06 26.22 3.45
N LEU A 212 6.98 26.54 4.74
CA LEU A 212 7.99 27.34 5.43
C LEU A 212 9.33 26.62 5.58
N THR A 213 9.33 25.28 5.70
CA THR A 213 10.59 24.51 5.81
C THR A 213 11.50 24.61 4.59
N PHE A 214 10.97 25.00 3.42
CA PHE A 214 11.77 25.24 2.23
C PHE A 214 12.44 26.62 2.22
N SER A 215 12.03 27.52 3.13
CA SER A 215 12.47 28.92 3.16
C SER A 215 13.38 29.26 4.34
N ASP A 216 13.36 28.48 5.41
CA ASP A 216 14.30 28.66 6.51
C ASP A 216 15.64 28.00 6.15
N ASN A 217 16.73 28.75 6.18
CA ASN A 217 18.05 28.29 5.73
C ASN A 217 18.71 27.27 6.68
N PHE A 218 17.95 26.65 7.58
CA PHE A 218 18.46 25.78 8.63
C PHE A 218 18.37 24.31 8.23
N VAL A 219 19.40 23.54 8.57
CA VAL A 219 19.43 22.10 8.35
C VAL A 219 19.81 21.40 9.65
N PRO A 220 18.90 20.65 10.30
CA PRO A 220 17.48 20.52 9.97
C PRO A 220 16.69 21.82 10.22
N SER A 221 15.54 21.99 9.56
CA SER A 221 14.71 23.19 9.70
C SER A 221 14.33 23.47 11.16
N ILE A 222 14.21 24.74 11.55
CA ILE A 222 13.75 25.13 12.88
C ILE A 222 12.33 24.63 13.21
N TYR A 223 11.54 24.32 12.17
CA TYR A 223 10.19 23.79 12.33
C TYR A 223 10.16 22.26 12.48
N THR A 224 11.30 21.57 12.43
CA THR A 224 11.35 20.09 12.42
C THR A 224 10.58 19.45 13.58
N PHE A 225 10.73 19.98 14.80
CA PHE A 225 10.02 19.48 15.97
C PHE A 225 8.50 19.64 15.86
N ILE A 226 8.05 20.85 15.53
CA ILE A 226 6.61 21.14 15.45
C ILE A 226 5.97 20.42 14.28
N LEU A 227 6.67 20.31 13.14
CA LEU A 227 6.20 19.59 11.97
C LEU A 227 6.00 18.10 12.27
N ASP A 228 6.92 17.46 12.99
CA ASP A 228 6.79 16.04 13.36
C ASP A 228 5.58 15.79 14.25
N ASN A 229 5.32 16.68 15.23
CA ASN A 229 4.16 16.58 16.11
C ASN A 229 2.84 16.91 15.40
N VAL A 230 2.82 17.94 14.56
CA VAL A 230 1.65 18.29 13.73
C VAL A 230 1.30 17.13 12.79
N LEU A 231 2.30 16.55 12.12
CA LEU A 231 2.13 15.40 11.24
C LEU A 231 1.54 14.20 11.99
N TYR A 232 2.06 13.91 13.18
CA TYR A 232 1.54 12.84 14.03
C TYR A 232 0.07 13.07 14.40
N ASN A 233 -0.27 14.24 14.94
CA ASN A 233 -1.63 14.57 15.36
C ASN A 233 -2.61 14.58 14.17
N TYR A 234 -2.18 15.11 13.03
CA TYR A 234 -2.95 15.13 11.79
C TYR A 234 -3.34 13.72 11.35
N VAL A 235 -2.35 12.81 11.26
CA VAL A 235 -2.56 11.43 10.83
C VAL A 235 -3.36 10.64 11.86
N GLN A 236 -3.03 10.75 13.15
CA GLN A 236 -3.73 10.04 14.22
C GLN A 236 -5.22 10.38 14.24
N LEU A 237 -5.55 11.68 14.15
CA LEU A 237 -6.94 12.14 14.14
C LEU A 237 -7.64 11.76 12.82
N GLY A 238 -6.95 11.83 11.69
CA GLY A 238 -7.47 11.39 10.40
C GLY A 238 -7.88 9.91 10.39
N VAL A 239 -7.04 9.04 10.93
CA VAL A 239 -7.34 7.61 11.10
C VAL A 239 -8.53 7.40 12.05
N LYS A 240 -8.57 8.13 13.17
CA LYS A 240 -9.69 8.05 14.13
C LYS A 240 -11.02 8.45 13.49
N LEU A 241 -11.02 9.44 12.61
CA LEU A 241 -12.19 9.96 11.90
C LEU A 241 -12.47 9.25 10.57
N ARG A 242 -11.67 8.23 10.18
CA ARG A 242 -11.76 7.55 8.88
C ARG A 242 -11.74 8.52 7.69
N GLN A 243 -10.86 9.52 7.74
CA GLN A 243 -10.67 10.49 6.66
C GLN A 243 -9.86 9.88 5.51
N SER A 244 -10.28 10.15 4.28
CA SER A 244 -9.57 9.71 3.07
C SER A 244 -8.55 10.74 2.58
N GLY A 245 -7.64 10.31 1.71
CA GLY A 245 -6.57 11.12 1.11
C GLY A 245 -5.35 11.33 2.00
N ILE A 246 -5.20 10.55 3.09
CA ILE A 246 -4.09 10.72 4.05
C ILE A 246 -3.04 9.61 3.98
N ALA A 247 -3.18 8.58 3.13
CA ALA A 247 -2.24 7.46 3.10
C ALA A 247 -0.80 7.88 2.76
N SER A 248 -0.61 8.86 1.88
CA SER A 248 0.73 9.38 1.53
C SER A 248 1.41 10.07 2.72
N VAL A 249 0.65 10.86 3.47
CA VAL A 249 1.10 11.59 4.66
C VAL A 249 1.37 10.61 5.81
N ALA A 250 0.51 9.62 5.99
CA ALA A 250 0.72 8.54 6.96
C ALA A 250 1.96 7.70 6.64
N LYS A 251 2.23 7.43 5.36
CA LYS A 251 3.47 6.75 4.92
C LYS A 251 4.72 7.56 5.29
N ASN A 252 4.70 8.88 5.08
CA ASN A 252 5.79 9.75 5.47
C ASN A 252 6.05 9.68 6.98
N LEU A 253 5.00 9.76 7.79
CA LEU A 253 5.10 9.59 9.24
C LEU A 253 5.69 8.23 9.63
N TYR A 254 5.23 7.15 9.00
CA TYR A 254 5.74 5.80 9.25
C TYR A 254 7.23 5.70 8.89
N ASN A 255 7.66 6.20 7.74
CA ASN A 255 9.07 6.20 7.34
C ASN A 255 9.96 6.99 8.33
N LYS A 256 9.42 8.08 8.93
CA LYS A 256 10.15 8.91 9.88
C LYS A 256 10.28 8.31 11.27
N ARG A 257 9.19 7.75 11.83
CA ARG A 257 9.16 7.25 13.22
C ARG A 257 9.42 5.75 13.31
N ASN A 258 9.08 4.98 12.28
CA ASN A 258 9.28 3.53 12.18
C ASN A 258 8.76 2.76 13.41
N THR A 259 7.55 3.07 13.86
CA THR A 259 6.90 2.40 15.01
C THR A 259 5.71 1.56 14.57
N GLU A 260 5.31 0.56 15.37
CA GLU A 260 4.10 -0.22 15.10
C GLU A 260 2.85 0.65 15.01
N GLU A 261 2.73 1.67 15.86
CA GLU A 261 1.59 2.61 15.85
C GLU A 261 1.52 3.41 14.53
N THR A 262 2.65 3.93 14.06
CA THR A 262 2.67 4.70 12.80
C THR A 262 2.45 3.81 11.57
N ARG A 263 2.89 2.54 11.63
CA ARG A 263 2.52 1.52 10.64
C ARG A 263 1.03 1.22 10.67
N TYR A 264 0.43 1.06 11.85
CA TYR A 264 -1.01 0.90 12.01
C TYR A 264 -1.77 2.08 11.37
N PHE A 265 -1.35 3.32 11.62
CA PHE A 265 -1.96 4.49 10.98
C PHE A 265 -1.86 4.45 9.46
N TYR A 266 -0.70 4.06 8.92
CA TYR A 266 -0.50 3.92 7.48
C TYR A 266 -1.43 2.86 6.86
N ILE A 267 -1.53 1.67 7.45
CA ILE A 267 -2.40 0.60 6.96
C ILE A 267 -3.88 1.03 7.02
N MET A 268 -4.32 1.61 8.14
CA MET A 268 -5.70 2.11 8.27
C MET A 268 -6.01 3.22 7.25
N SER A 269 -5.03 4.07 6.94
CA SER A 269 -5.17 5.10 5.90
C SER A 269 -5.28 4.48 4.50
N LEU A 270 -4.51 3.44 4.20
CA LEU A 270 -4.62 2.71 2.92
C LEU A 270 -6.00 2.06 2.74
N ILE A 271 -6.53 1.46 3.79
CA ILE A 271 -7.88 0.86 3.81
C ILE A 271 -8.92 1.96 3.51
N THR A 272 -8.85 3.08 4.23
CA THR A 272 -9.75 4.23 4.03
C THR A 272 -9.67 4.80 2.60
N ASP A 273 -8.47 4.77 2.00
CA ASP A 273 -8.21 5.22 0.62
C ASP A 273 -8.53 4.16 -0.45
N ASN A 274 -9.19 3.06 -0.07
CA ASN A 274 -9.53 1.91 -0.93
C ASN A 274 -8.31 1.20 -1.57
N GLN A 275 -7.12 1.31 -0.98
CA GLN A 275 -5.88 0.67 -1.44
C GLN A 275 -5.63 -0.67 -0.74
N PHE A 276 -6.62 -1.57 -0.76
CA PHE A 276 -6.63 -2.82 0.01
C PHE A 276 -5.47 -3.76 -0.30
N SER A 277 -5.09 -3.92 -1.58
CA SER A 277 -3.97 -4.78 -1.95
C SER A 277 -2.66 -4.34 -1.29
N LYS A 278 -2.44 -3.01 -1.19
CA LYS A 278 -1.28 -2.45 -0.50
C LYS A 278 -1.40 -2.58 1.02
N ALA A 279 -2.61 -2.39 1.57
CA ALA A 279 -2.86 -2.56 2.99
C ALA A 279 -2.54 -4.01 3.44
N LYS A 280 -2.96 -5.00 2.64
CA LYS A 280 -2.71 -6.42 2.89
C LYS A 280 -1.24 -6.78 2.74
N SER A 281 -0.58 -6.35 1.66
CA SER A 281 0.86 -6.57 1.51
C SER A 281 1.66 -5.92 2.64
N GLU A 282 1.24 -4.72 3.08
CA GLU A 282 1.88 -4.04 4.19
C GLU A 282 1.60 -4.75 5.50
N LEU A 283 0.41 -5.33 5.74
CA LEU A 283 0.12 -6.12 6.95
C LEU A 283 1.00 -7.38 7.02
N GLU A 284 1.14 -8.09 5.90
CA GLU A 284 1.92 -9.32 5.76
C GLU A 284 3.44 -9.10 5.84
N SER A 285 3.93 -7.87 5.61
CA SER A 285 5.36 -7.56 5.59
C SER A 285 6.08 -7.79 6.92
N LYS A 286 5.36 -7.66 8.04
CA LYS A 286 5.90 -7.76 9.41
C LYS A 286 4.78 -8.03 10.41
N GLU A 287 5.04 -8.87 11.41
CA GLU A 287 4.08 -9.14 12.48
C GLU A 287 3.84 -7.89 13.36
N PHE A 288 2.61 -7.78 13.87
CA PHE A 288 2.25 -6.78 14.89
C PHE A 288 2.33 -7.41 16.27
N SER A 289 3.19 -6.87 17.13
CA SER A 289 3.25 -7.25 18.54
C SER A 289 1.97 -6.80 19.27
N ASN A 290 1.46 -5.61 18.94
CA ASN A 290 0.19 -5.13 19.46
C ASN A 290 -1.02 -5.80 18.79
N LYS A 291 -1.61 -6.79 19.48
CA LYS A 291 -2.78 -7.55 19.02
C LYS A 291 -4.00 -6.68 18.71
N THR A 292 -4.20 -5.58 19.44
CA THR A 292 -5.34 -4.67 19.22
C THR A 292 -5.26 -3.99 17.85
N TYR A 293 -4.06 -3.57 17.43
CA TYR A 293 -3.86 -2.98 16.10
C TYR A 293 -4.12 -4.02 15.01
N PHE A 294 -3.57 -5.22 15.17
CA PHE A 294 -3.78 -6.32 14.23
C PHE A 294 -5.27 -6.64 14.06
N SER A 295 -6.00 -6.86 15.16
CA SER A 295 -7.43 -7.17 15.12
C SER A 295 -8.25 -6.08 14.41
N LYS A 296 -7.98 -4.79 14.69
CA LYS A 296 -8.70 -3.68 14.05
C LYS A 296 -8.43 -3.58 12.54
N ILE A 297 -7.19 -3.81 12.13
CA ILE A 297 -6.83 -3.85 10.70
C ILE A 297 -7.55 -5.01 10.03
N GLN A 298 -7.45 -6.20 10.60
CA GLN A 298 -8.04 -7.41 10.04
C GLN A 298 -9.56 -7.27 9.92
N GLU A 299 -10.23 -6.81 10.97
CA GLU A 299 -11.67 -6.53 10.96
C GLU A 299 -12.05 -5.55 9.84
N SER A 300 -11.24 -4.49 9.65
CA SER A 300 -11.50 -3.51 8.60
C SER A 300 -11.32 -4.09 7.19
N ILE A 301 -10.33 -4.97 6.99
CA ILE A 301 -10.13 -5.67 5.71
C ILE A 301 -11.27 -6.66 5.46
N ASP A 302 -11.63 -7.47 6.45
CA ASP A 302 -12.67 -8.49 6.34
C ASP A 302 -14.04 -7.87 6.04
N GLN A 303 -14.38 -6.75 6.70
CA GLN A 303 -15.60 -5.97 6.42
C GLN A 303 -15.65 -5.52 4.95
N HIS A 304 -14.52 -5.04 4.42
CA HIS A 304 -14.43 -4.62 3.02
C HIS A 304 -14.52 -5.78 2.03
N GLU A 305 -13.84 -6.91 2.32
CA GLU A 305 -13.93 -8.12 1.50
C GLU A 305 -15.36 -8.68 1.48
N GLN A 306 -16.05 -8.68 2.63
CA GLN A 306 -17.44 -9.11 2.73
C GLN A 306 -18.35 -8.20 1.90
N TYR A 307 -18.22 -6.87 2.04
CA TYR A 307 -19.00 -5.92 1.24
C TYR A 307 -18.76 -6.13 -0.27
N ALA A 308 -17.51 -6.34 -0.69
CA ALA A 308 -17.17 -6.59 -2.09
C ALA A 308 -17.77 -7.91 -2.61
N LYS A 309 -17.79 -8.97 -1.79
CA LYS A 309 -18.46 -10.24 -2.13
C LYS A 309 -19.97 -10.05 -2.28
N GLU A 310 -20.60 -9.36 -1.34
CA GLU A 310 -22.05 -9.08 -1.38
C GLU A 310 -22.44 -8.28 -2.64
N GLN A 311 -21.64 -7.29 -3.04
CA GLN A 311 -21.88 -6.52 -4.27
C GLN A 311 -21.80 -7.41 -5.51
N LYS A 312 -20.76 -8.24 -5.63
CA LYS A 312 -20.62 -9.19 -6.74
C LYS A 312 -21.78 -10.18 -6.81
N GLU A 313 -22.24 -10.68 -5.67
CA GLU A 313 -23.41 -11.55 -5.62
C GLU A 313 -24.69 -10.84 -6.04
N ARG A 314 -24.90 -9.59 -5.61
CA ARG A 314 -26.05 -8.77 -6.04
C ARG A 314 -26.03 -8.56 -7.55
N GLU A 315 -24.86 -8.26 -8.11
CA GLU A 315 -24.67 -8.15 -9.56
C GLU A 315 -24.97 -9.46 -10.28
N ASN A 316 -24.42 -10.58 -9.81
CA ASN A 316 -24.68 -11.90 -10.39
C ASN A 316 -26.17 -12.26 -10.36
N ARG A 317 -26.84 -12.08 -9.21
CA ARG A 317 -28.30 -12.27 -9.09
C ARG A 317 -29.08 -11.37 -10.04
N SER A 318 -28.61 -10.14 -10.27
CA SER A 318 -29.25 -9.25 -11.24
C SER A 318 -29.08 -9.71 -12.69
N ARG A 319 -27.88 -10.21 -13.05
CA ARG A 319 -27.59 -10.77 -14.37
C ARG A 319 -28.40 -12.05 -14.62
N GLU A 320 -28.50 -12.94 -13.64
CA GLU A 320 -29.33 -14.14 -13.71
C GLU A 320 -30.81 -13.81 -13.93
N ARG A 321 -31.35 -12.82 -13.21
CA ARG A 321 -32.73 -12.34 -13.40
C ARG A 321 -32.95 -11.74 -14.79
N GLN A 322 -31.98 -11.02 -15.34
CA GLN A 322 -32.06 -10.49 -16.70
C GLN A 322 -32.03 -11.60 -17.76
N GLN A 323 -31.17 -12.61 -17.57
CA GLN A 323 -31.12 -13.79 -18.46
C GLN A 323 -32.43 -14.59 -18.41
N GLN A 324 -33.02 -14.79 -17.23
CA GLN A 324 -34.32 -15.47 -17.09
C GLN A 324 -35.49 -14.70 -17.71
N ARG A 325 -35.41 -13.36 -17.80
CA ARG A 325 -36.42 -12.54 -18.50
C ARG A 325 -36.31 -12.59 -20.02
N HIS A 326 -35.14 -12.97 -20.54
CA HIS A 326 -34.85 -13.13 -21.97
C HIS A 326 -34.94 -14.58 -22.44
N VAL A 327 -35.89 -15.38 -21.93
CA VAL A 327 -36.32 -16.58 -22.66
C VAL A 327 -37.09 -16.08 -23.89
N PRO A 328 -36.62 -16.32 -25.13
CA PRO A 328 -37.30 -15.85 -26.32
C PRO A 328 -38.69 -16.47 -26.37
N ARG A 329 -39.73 -15.66 -26.27
CA ARG A 329 -41.09 -16.09 -26.60
C ARG A 329 -41.06 -16.38 -28.11
N THR A 330 -40.94 -17.65 -28.48
CA THR A 330 -40.89 -18.03 -29.89
C THR A 330 -42.12 -17.44 -30.59
N GLU A 331 -41.99 -16.95 -31.83
CA GLU A 331 -43.13 -16.42 -32.62
C GLU A 331 -44.28 -17.46 -32.77
N LYS A 332 -43.97 -18.73 -32.48
CA LYS A 332 -44.88 -19.88 -32.49
C LYS A 332 -45.69 -20.03 -31.19
N ALA A 333 -45.37 -19.30 -30.13
CA ALA A 333 -46.06 -19.37 -28.84
C ALA A 333 -47.54 -19.00 -29.01
N GLY A 334 -48.43 -19.90 -28.59
CA GLY A 334 -49.88 -19.74 -28.77
C GLY A 334 -50.43 -20.31 -30.06
N SER A 335 -49.60 -20.59 -31.07
CA SER A 335 -50.03 -21.11 -32.38
C SER A 335 -49.99 -22.64 -32.44
N ASP A 336 -50.89 -23.24 -33.20
CA ASP A 336 -50.86 -24.69 -33.49
C ASP A 336 -49.85 -24.98 -34.62
N PHE A 337 -48.57 -24.69 -34.38
CA PHE A 337 -47.54 -24.61 -35.43
C PHE A 337 -47.19 -25.96 -36.10
N LEU A 338 -47.42 -27.09 -35.42
CA LEU A 338 -47.36 -28.44 -36.02
C LEU A 338 -48.76 -29.00 -36.33
N GLY A 339 -49.81 -28.22 -36.08
CA GLY A 339 -51.19 -28.61 -36.39
C GLY A 339 -51.76 -29.69 -35.48
N TYR A 340 -51.17 -30.02 -34.32
CA TYR A 340 -51.64 -31.11 -33.45
C TYR A 340 -53.08 -30.94 -32.95
N TYR A 341 -53.48 -29.72 -32.60
CA TYR A 341 -54.86 -29.44 -32.17
C TYR A 341 -55.85 -29.59 -33.33
N LYS A 342 -55.50 -29.01 -34.48
CA LYS A 342 -56.28 -29.13 -35.73
C LYS A 342 -56.38 -30.57 -36.21
N LEU A 343 -55.29 -31.34 -36.09
CA LEU A 343 -55.22 -32.73 -36.52
C LEU A 343 -56.20 -33.57 -35.70
N LEU A 344 -56.19 -33.45 -34.37
CA LEU A 344 -57.13 -34.18 -33.50
C LEU A 344 -58.55 -33.57 -33.48
N GLY A 345 -58.76 -32.40 -34.08
CA GLY A 345 -60.05 -31.70 -34.08
C GLY A 345 -60.46 -31.21 -32.69
N VAL A 346 -59.50 -30.84 -31.85
CA VAL A 346 -59.72 -30.43 -30.45
C VAL A 346 -59.26 -29.00 -30.20
N ASN A 347 -59.96 -28.30 -29.32
CA ASN A 347 -59.56 -26.96 -28.89
C ASN A 347 -58.42 -27.04 -27.85
N LYS A 348 -57.53 -26.05 -27.83
CA LYS A 348 -56.43 -25.88 -26.86
C LYS A 348 -56.87 -26.03 -25.40
N ASN A 349 -58.09 -25.56 -25.09
CA ASN A 349 -58.66 -25.56 -23.74
C ASN A 349 -59.33 -26.90 -23.35
N MET A 350 -59.32 -27.91 -24.22
CA MET A 350 -59.88 -29.23 -23.89
C MET A 350 -59.03 -29.96 -22.85
N ASN A 351 -59.69 -30.67 -21.93
CA ASN A 351 -58.99 -31.50 -20.96
C ASN A 351 -58.37 -32.74 -21.65
N ILE A 352 -57.41 -33.37 -20.96
CA ILE A 352 -56.68 -34.55 -21.48
C ILE A 352 -57.63 -35.71 -21.83
N LYS A 353 -58.70 -35.93 -21.04
CA LYS A 353 -59.71 -36.98 -21.32
C LYS A 353 -60.43 -36.72 -22.65
N ALA A 354 -60.77 -35.47 -22.95
CA ALA A 354 -61.42 -35.08 -24.20
C ALA A 354 -60.49 -35.24 -25.42
N ILE A 355 -59.20 -34.92 -25.27
CA ILE A 355 -58.17 -35.13 -26.31
C ILE A 355 -58.01 -36.62 -26.62
N LYS A 356 -57.90 -37.47 -25.59
CA LYS A 356 -57.85 -38.94 -25.75
C LYS A 356 -59.11 -39.47 -26.44
N LYS A 357 -60.29 -38.98 -26.07
CA LYS A 357 -61.56 -39.40 -26.68
C LYS A 357 -61.66 -39.02 -28.16
N ALA A 358 -61.15 -37.84 -28.55
CA ALA A 358 -61.12 -37.41 -29.94
C ALA A 358 -60.20 -38.29 -30.80
N TYR A 359 -59.03 -38.64 -30.28
CA TYR A 359 -58.12 -39.60 -30.92
C TYR A 359 -58.79 -40.95 -31.16
N VAL A 360 -59.41 -41.54 -30.12
CA VAL A 360 -60.11 -42.84 -30.23
C VAL A 360 -61.22 -42.79 -31.28
N LYS A 361 -61.96 -41.68 -31.37
CA LYS A 361 -63.02 -41.48 -32.37
C LYS A 361 -62.46 -41.46 -33.81
N ILE A 362 -61.28 -40.90 -34.01
CA ILE A 362 -60.60 -40.85 -35.31
C ILE A 362 -60.16 -42.25 -35.76
N ILE A 363 -59.56 -43.03 -34.85
CA ILE A 363 -59.14 -44.42 -35.13
C ILE A 363 -60.36 -45.31 -35.42
N ALA A 364 -61.38 -45.27 -34.56
CA ALA A 364 -62.58 -46.09 -34.74
C ALA A 364 -63.37 -45.75 -36.02
N LYS A 365 -63.41 -44.46 -36.43
CA LYS A 365 -64.04 -44.05 -37.69
C LYS A 365 -63.31 -44.64 -38.89
N ASN A 366 -61.99 -44.69 -38.82
CA ASN A 366 -61.15 -45.23 -39.86
C ASN A 366 -61.24 -46.77 -39.98
N ASP A 367 -61.31 -47.49 -38.86
CA ASP A 367 -61.37 -48.95 -38.86
C ASP A 367 -62.67 -49.48 -39.46
N ARG A 368 -63.75 -48.68 -39.41
CA ARG A 368 -65.05 -48.98 -40.00
C ARG A 368 -65.14 -48.75 -41.51
N MET A 369 -64.11 -48.18 -42.16
CA MET A 369 -64.12 -47.94 -43.61
C MET A 369 -63.48 -49.12 -44.37
N LYS A 370 -64.18 -49.66 -45.37
CA LYS A 370 -63.57 -50.57 -46.36
C LYS A 370 -62.59 -49.78 -47.23
N LYS A 371 -61.30 -50.13 -47.19
CA LYS A 371 -60.22 -49.40 -47.86
C LYS A 371 -59.49 -50.27 -48.87
N ASN A 372 -59.12 -49.67 -50.00
CA ASN A 372 -58.19 -50.27 -50.96
C ASN A 372 -56.74 -50.11 -50.47
N GLU A 373 -55.78 -50.84 -51.04
CA GLU A 373 -54.37 -50.83 -50.60
C GLU A 373 -53.75 -49.43 -50.55
N LYS A 374 -54.06 -48.56 -51.53
CA LYS A 374 -53.61 -47.15 -51.54
C LYS A 374 -54.14 -46.35 -50.35
N GLN A 375 -55.41 -46.55 -49.97
CA GLN A 375 -56.03 -45.85 -48.84
C GLN A 375 -55.50 -46.36 -47.48
N LYS A 376 -55.07 -47.62 -47.41
CA LYS A 376 -54.41 -48.19 -46.23
C LYS A 376 -53.03 -47.57 -46.02
N ALA A 377 -52.23 -47.45 -47.08
CA ALA A 377 -50.91 -46.80 -47.03
C ALA A 377 -50.98 -45.30 -46.70
N GLU A 378 -51.99 -44.59 -47.23
CA GLU A 378 -52.25 -43.18 -46.86
C GLU A 378 -52.67 -43.02 -45.39
N TRP A 379 -53.44 -43.98 -44.88
CA TRP A 379 -53.85 -43.97 -43.48
C TRP A 379 -52.67 -44.18 -42.54
N GLU A 380 -51.76 -45.11 -42.82
CA GLU A 380 -50.59 -45.37 -41.99
C GLU A 380 -49.73 -44.11 -41.79
N LYS A 381 -49.53 -43.32 -42.87
CA LYS A 381 -48.82 -42.04 -42.80
C LYS A 381 -49.54 -41.00 -41.93
N LYS A 382 -50.88 -40.97 -41.95
CA LYS A 382 -51.69 -40.08 -41.10
C LYS A 382 -51.76 -40.57 -39.66
N HIS A 383 -51.79 -41.88 -39.45
CA HIS A 383 -51.86 -42.53 -38.14
C HIS A 383 -50.63 -42.20 -37.29
N ALA A 384 -49.43 -42.20 -37.87
CA ALA A 384 -48.22 -41.75 -37.20
C ALA A 384 -48.32 -40.29 -36.70
N LYS A 385 -48.93 -39.40 -37.49
CA LYS A 385 -49.14 -38.00 -37.09
C LYS A 385 -50.17 -37.86 -35.96
N TYR A 386 -51.25 -38.65 -35.99
CA TYR A 386 -52.24 -38.67 -34.92
C TYR A 386 -51.65 -39.16 -33.60
N ASN A 387 -50.80 -40.20 -33.65
CA ASN A 387 -50.07 -40.70 -32.48
C ASN A 387 -49.14 -39.64 -31.89
N LYS A 388 -48.36 -38.96 -32.74
CA LYS A 388 -47.46 -37.89 -32.29
C LYS A 388 -48.23 -36.73 -31.66
N ALA A 389 -49.34 -36.31 -32.26
CA ALA A 389 -50.21 -35.27 -31.72
C ALA A 389 -50.78 -35.67 -30.34
N LEU A 390 -51.22 -36.92 -30.18
CA LEU A 390 -51.72 -37.41 -28.88
C LEU A 390 -50.60 -37.44 -27.84
N GLN A 391 -49.40 -37.90 -28.20
CA GLN A 391 -48.27 -38.00 -27.28
C GLN A 391 -47.86 -36.63 -26.73
N VAL A 392 -47.81 -35.61 -27.59
CA VAL A 392 -47.46 -34.24 -27.19
C VAL A 392 -48.59 -33.59 -26.38
N LEU A 393 -49.85 -33.75 -26.80
CA LEU A 393 -50.98 -33.04 -26.17
C LEU A 393 -51.53 -33.71 -24.90
N SER A 394 -51.18 -34.97 -24.63
CA SER A 394 -51.63 -35.70 -23.43
C SER A 394 -50.69 -35.62 -22.24
N ASP A 395 -49.42 -35.23 -22.44
CA ASP A 395 -48.45 -34.97 -21.36
C ASP A 395 -48.50 -33.47 -21.00
N PRO A 396 -48.79 -33.09 -19.74
CA PRO A 396 -48.87 -31.69 -19.32
C PRO A 396 -47.62 -30.86 -19.63
N LYS A 397 -46.43 -31.44 -19.44
CA LYS A 397 -45.16 -30.74 -19.67
C LYS A 397 -44.88 -30.59 -21.17
N LYS A 398 -45.16 -31.62 -21.98
CA LYS A 398 -45.00 -31.53 -23.45
C LYS A 398 -46.03 -30.59 -24.08
N LYS A 399 -47.27 -30.59 -23.59
CA LYS A 399 -48.32 -29.65 -24.00
C LYS A 399 -47.91 -28.21 -23.68
N GLU A 400 -47.39 -27.95 -22.49
CA GLU A 400 -46.91 -26.62 -22.11
C GLU A 400 -45.76 -26.14 -23.00
N MET A 401 -44.79 -27.01 -23.30
CA MET A 401 -43.70 -26.70 -24.24
C MET A 401 -44.24 -26.38 -25.64
N TYR A 402 -45.14 -27.23 -26.16
CA TYR A 402 -45.79 -27.03 -27.45
C TYR A 402 -46.60 -25.73 -27.49
N ASP A 403 -47.34 -25.42 -26.43
CA ASP A 403 -48.14 -24.21 -26.30
C ASP A 403 -47.28 -22.94 -26.24
N ASN A 404 -46.03 -23.06 -25.78
CA ASN A 404 -45.01 -22.02 -25.78
C ASN A 404 -44.19 -21.98 -27.09
N GLY A 405 -44.58 -22.76 -28.10
CA GLY A 405 -43.99 -22.77 -29.44
C GLY A 405 -42.67 -23.53 -29.53
N ILE A 406 -42.36 -24.37 -28.53
CA ILE A 406 -41.19 -25.24 -28.48
C ILE A 406 -41.64 -26.65 -28.90
N ASP A 407 -41.02 -27.24 -29.93
CA ASP A 407 -41.28 -28.64 -30.30
C ASP A 407 -40.62 -29.56 -29.25
N PRO A 408 -41.39 -30.32 -28.45
CA PRO A 408 -40.84 -31.14 -27.36
C PRO A 408 -39.90 -32.26 -27.85
N ASP A 409 -39.97 -32.61 -29.13
CA ASP A 409 -39.16 -33.67 -29.73
C ASP A 409 -38.06 -33.10 -30.64
N SER A 410 -37.82 -31.77 -30.61
CA SER A 410 -36.69 -31.14 -31.34
C SER A 410 -35.36 -31.33 -30.61
N PRO A 411 -34.22 -31.44 -31.34
CA PRO A 411 -32.88 -31.47 -30.75
C PRO A 411 -32.59 -30.24 -29.88
N GLU A 412 -33.11 -29.07 -30.27
CA GLU A 412 -32.95 -27.82 -29.51
C GLU A 412 -33.66 -27.85 -28.16
N ALA A 413 -34.81 -28.54 -28.04
CA ALA A 413 -35.53 -28.70 -26.78
C ALA A 413 -34.82 -29.65 -25.80
N GLN A 414 -33.92 -30.51 -26.29
CA GLN A 414 -33.13 -31.45 -25.46
C GLN A 414 -31.84 -30.81 -24.92
N GLN A 415 -31.25 -29.83 -25.61
CA GLN A 415 -30.04 -29.14 -25.14
C GLN A 415 -30.26 -28.29 -23.88
N GLY A 416 -31.50 -27.86 -23.59
CA GLY A 416 -31.85 -27.15 -22.35
C GLY A 416 -32.06 -28.03 -21.12
N ARG A 417 -31.97 -29.37 -21.24
CA ARG A 417 -32.30 -30.33 -20.16
C ARG A 417 -31.11 -30.91 -19.40
N TYR A 418 -29.88 -30.49 -19.66
CA TYR A 418 -28.69 -31.09 -19.03
C TYR A 418 -28.35 -30.60 -17.62
N GLN A 419 -29.22 -29.87 -16.92
CA GLN A 419 -28.84 -29.35 -15.59
C GLN A 419 -29.76 -29.64 -14.40
N HIS A 420 -30.95 -30.22 -14.57
CA HIS A 420 -31.78 -30.59 -13.40
C HIS A 420 -32.81 -31.68 -13.70
N HIS A 421 -32.52 -32.93 -13.29
CA HIS A 421 -33.44 -33.95 -12.73
C HIS A 421 -32.99 -35.37 -13.09
N GLU A 422 -32.12 -35.94 -12.25
CA GLU A 422 -32.34 -37.31 -11.80
C GLU A 422 -33.47 -37.30 -10.77
N GLN A 423 -34.27 -38.37 -10.71
CA GLN A 423 -35.45 -38.55 -9.85
C GLN A 423 -36.75 -37.92 -10.39
N GLN A 424 -37.36 -38.57 -11.39
CA GLN A 424 -38.82 -38.72 -11.53
C GLN A 424 -39.15 -39.50 -12.82
N PHE A 425 -38.79 -40.78 -12.86
CA PHE A 425 -39.34 -41.76 -13.80
C PHE A 425 -39.79 -42.99 -13.02
N LYS A 426 -40.88 -42.82 -12.26
CA LYS A 426 -41.64 -43.89 -11.60
C LYS A 426 -43.14 -43.56 -11.66
N GLY A 427 -43.70 -43.64 -12.86
CA GLY A 427 -45.13 -43.33 -13.08
C GLY A 427 -45.72 -44.00 -14.32
N PHE A 428 -45.10 -45.08 -14.80
CA PHE A 428 -45.54 -45.80 -16.00
C PHE A 428 -45.76 -47.29 -15.71
N GLU A 429 -46.39 -47.59 -14.57
CA GLU A 429 -46.73 -48.97 -14.16
C GLU A 429 -48.23 -49.25 -14.07
N ASP A 430 -49.11 -48.28 -14.36
CA ASP A 430 -50.55 -48.42 -14.07
C ASP A 430 -51.48 -48.34 -15.30
N PHE A 431 -51.02 -48.79 -16.47
CA PHE A 431 -51.90 -48.97 -17.63
C PHE A 431 -51.57 -50.28 -18.32
N GLY A 432 -52.52 -51.22 -18.32
CA GLY A 432 -52.42 -52.58 -18.86
C GLY A 432 -52.06 -52.69 -20.35
N PRO A 433 -52.83 -53.38 -21.21
CA PRO A 433 -52.34 -53.94 -22.49
C PRO A 433 -51.93 -52.90 -23.57
N PHE A 434 -51.90 -51.61 -23.23
CA PHE A 434 -51.40 -50.52 -24.06
C PHE A 434 -49.89 -50.25 -23.91
N ALA A 435 -49.23 -50.78 -22.88
CA ALA A 435 -47.77 -50.61 -22.70
C ALA A 435 -46.94 -51.37 -23.75
N GLU A 436 -47.43 -52.50 -24.25
CA GLU A 436 -46.77 -53.29 -25.31
C GLU A 436 -46.80 -52.59 -26.68
N PHE A 437 -47.79 -51.73 -26.94
CA PHE A 437 -47.91 -50.98 -28.20
C PHE A 437 -46.82 -49.91 -28.37
N PHE A 438 -46.32 -49.34 -27.26
CA PHE A 438 -45.34 -48.24 -27.29
C PHE A 438 -43.88 -48.66 -27.05
N SER A 439 -43.65 -49.89 -26.58
CA SER A 439 -42.29 -50.45 -26.39
C SER A 439 -41.56 -50.70 -27.72
N GLY A 440 -42.29 -50.94 -28.82
CA GLY A 440 -41.70 -51.38 -30.10
C GLY A 440 -41.27 -50.28 -31.09
N PHE A 441 -41.54 -48.99 -30.82
CA PHE A 441 -41.33 -47.91 -31.81
C PHE A 441 -40.14 -46.97 -31.51
N GLY A 442 -39.44 -47.17 -30.38
CA GLY A 442 -38.27 -46.38 -30.00
C GLY A 442 -36.96 -47.05 -30.43
N GLY A 443 -36.63 -47.00 -31.71
CA GLY A 443 -35.40 -47.57 -32.26
C GLY A 443 -34.27 -46.54 -32.43
N GLY A 444 -33.11 -46.85 -31.81
CA GLY A 444 -31.77 -46.34 -32.16
C GLY A 444 -31.04 -45.74 -30.94
N ASN A 445 -29.92 -46.30 -30.42
CA ASN A 445 -28.82 -47.04 -31.03
C ASN A 445 -28.08 -47.88 -29.95
N GLY A 446 -28.02 -49.21 -30.05
CA GLY A 446 -26.77 -49.91 -30.40
C GLY A 446 -26.63 -51.33 -29.79
N GLY A 447 -26.51 -52.36 -30.63
CA GLY A 447 -25.73 -53.58 -30.32
C GLY A 447 -26.40 -54.97 -30.30
N PHE A 448 -26.45 -55.63 -31.48
CA PHE A 448 -26.33 -57.08 -31.75
C PHE A 448 -27.48 -58.12 -31.53
N ARG A 449 -27.93 -58.67 -32.68
CA ARG A 449 -28.28 -60.08 -33.07
C ARG A 449 -29.25 -60.86 -32.15
N GLN A 450 -30.40 -61.41 -32.60
CA GLN A 450 -30.59 -62.39 -33.68
C GLN A 450 -32.10 -62.71 -33.83
N GLY A 451 -32.61 -63.00 -35.04
CA GLY A 451 -33.84 -63.79 -35.25
C GLY A 451 -35.14 -63.06 -35.60
N ARG A 452 -35.46 -63.00 -36.90
CA ARG A 452 -36.77 -62.64 -37.48
C ARG A 452 -37.91 -63.55 -36.97
N ARG A 453 -39.08 -62.96 -36.64
CA ARG A 453 -40.41 -63.35 -37.16
C ARG A 453 -41.34 -62.12 -37.18
N THR A 454 -41.62 -61.61 -38.36
CA THR A 454 -42.72 -60.68 -38.63
C THR A 454 -44.04 -61.43 -38.51
N GLN A 455 -44.86 -61.08 -37.51
CA GLN A 455 -46.25 -61.55 -37.43
C GLN A 455 -47.17 -60.36 -37.65
N TYR A 456 -47.81 -60.33 -38.81
CA TYR A 456 -48.94 -59.44 -39.09
C TYR A 456 -50.16 -59.99 -38.35
N PHE A 457 -50.89 -59.13 -37.65
CA PHE A 457 -52.25 -59.45 -37.22
C PHE A 457 -53.24 -58.44 -37.76
N TYR A 458 -54.16 -58.95 -38.57
CA TYR A 458 -55.47 -58.36 -38.83
C TYR A 458 -56.35 -58.60 -37.61
N PHE A 459 -57.09 -57.58 -37.15
CA PHE A 459 -58.18 -57.78 -36.21
C PHE A 459 -59.45 -58.16 -36.99
N HIS A 460 -60.13 -59.22 -36.58
CA HIS A 460 -61.52 -59.54 -36.96
C HIS A 460 -62.49 -58.73 -36.09
#